data_AF-A0A2R7R1L2-F1
#
_entry.id   AF-A0A2R7R1L2-F1
#
_cell.length_a   1.000
_cell.length_b   1.000
_cell.length_c   1.000
_cell.angle_alpha   90.00
_cell.angle_beta   90.00
_cell.angle_gamma   90.00
#
_symmetry.space_group_name_H-M   'P 1'
#
loop_
_entity.id
_entity.type
_entity.pdbx_description
1 polymer ?
#
loop_
_entity_poly.entity_id
_entity_poly.type
_entity_poly.pdbx_seq_one_letter_code
_entity_poly.pdbx_strand_id
1 'polypeptide(L)'
;MTTKPKDRSGAWADFGTGVLAWISGAAVLGFGAWLLFGQPDLTGASNGDRQTRTSQRPVQYVDEEYEPSDQEIEEAVQESREKVFGKGWSCFYDPTMNENWHDDVRCTNGAKSYRPILLADRGFVTEEDMRAAGQDYENHLNSGVKP
;
A
#
# COMPACT_ATOMS: atom_id res chain seq x y z
N MET A 1 38.54 -40.57 17.59
CA MET A 1 37.57 -40.48 18.71
C MET A 1 37.49 -39.01 19.07
N THR A 2 36.46 -38.33 18.60
CA THR A 2 36.43 -36.87 18.55
C THR A 2 35.24 -36.39 19.37
N THR A 3 35.51 -35.82 20.54
CA THR A 3 34.52 -35.13 21.38
C THR A 3 34.51 -33.64 21.02
N LYS A 4 33.31 -33.11 20.82
CA LYS A 4 33.04 -31.69 20.54
C LYS A 4 33.59 -30.77 21.63
N PRO A 5 33.81 -29.49 21.26
CA PRO A 5 33.09 -28.44 21.96
C PRO A 5 32.31 -27.53 21.01
N LYS A 6 31.66 -26.56 21.64
CA LYS A 6 30.37 -25.95 21.36
C LYS A 6 30.61 -24.51 20.95
N ASP A 7 30.13 -24.11 19.78
CA ASP A 7 29.95 -22.71 19.44
C ASP A 7 28.51 -22.42 19.04
N ARG A 8 28.00 -21.33 19.63
CA ARG A 8 26.65 -20.82 19.50
C ARG A 8 26.64 -19.88 18.30
N SER A 9 25.78 -20.14 17.33
CA SER A 9 25.48 -19.18 16.27
C SER A 9 24.01 -19.28 15.89
N GLY A 10 23.33 -18.14 16.00
CA GLY A 10 22.31 -17.70 15.03
C GLY A 10 20.93 -18.32 15.16
N ALA A 11 20.14 -17.79 16.08
CA ALA A 11 18.69 -17.92 16.06
C ALA A 11 18.09 -16.88 15.10
N TRP A 12 17.77 -17.27 13.87
CA TRP A 12 16.82 -16.57 13.00
C TRP A 12 16.38 -17.47 11.84
N ALA A 13 15.55 -18.45 12.15
CA ALA A 13 14.54 -19.05 11.27
C ALA A 13 13.60 -19.88 12.16
N ASP A 14 12.38 -20.11 11.68
CA ASP A 14 11.33 -20.94 12.29
C ASP A 14 10.29 -20.20 13.16
N PHE A 15 9.37 -19.51 12.49
CA PHE A 15 7.96 -19.58 12.85
C PHE A 15 7.26 -20.60 11.93
N GLY A 16 6.86 -21.74 12.51
CA GLY A 16 5.56 -22.35 12.22
C GLY A 16 5.45 -23.33 11.04
N THR A 17 6.02 -24.50 11.22
CA THR A 17 5.56 -25.83 10.75
C THR A 17 4.10 -25.95 10.28
N GLY A 18 3.91 -26.51 9.08
CA GLY A 18 2.58 -26.94 8.62
C GLY A 18 2.54 -27.68 7.29
N VAL A 19 3.09 -28.91 7.24
CA VAL A 19 2.72 -30.03 6.33
C VAL A 19 3.13 -29.88 4.85
N LEU A 20 4.34 -30.30 4.49
CA LEU A 20 4.70 -31.62 3.94
C LEU A 20 3.88 -32.08 2.73
N ALA A 21 4.52 -31.91 1.56
CA ALA A 21 4.22 -32.59 0.32
C ALA A 21 4.22 -34.13 0.49
N TRP A 22 3.12 -34.76 0.08
CA TRP A 22 3.08 -36.14 -0.41
C TRP A 22 2.32 -36.15 -1.73
N ILE A 23 3.02 -35.79 -2.81
CA ILE A 23 2.58 -36.10 -4.17
C ILE A 23 3.26 -37.42 -4.53
N SER A 24 2.49 -38.50 -4.52
CA SER A 24 2.58 -39.71 -5.36
C SER A 24 2.03 -40.92 -4.59
N GLY A 25 0.90 -41.48 -5.04
CA GLY A 25 0.47 -42.81 -4.60
C GLY A 25 -1.03 -43.02 -4.32
N ALA A 26 -1.93 -42.58 -5.21
CA ALA A 26 -3.31 -43.10 -5.21
C ALA A 26 -4.02 -42.92 -6.57
N ALA A 27 -3.29 -43.08 -7.69
CA ALA A 27 -3.95 -43.45 -8.93
C ALA A 27 -4.37 -44.92 -8.77
N VAL A 28 -5.68 -45.19 -8.61
CA VAL A 28 -6.42 -46.38 -9.08
C VAL A 28 -7.76 -46.59 -8.32
N LEU A 29 -7.99 -46.04 -7.13
CA LEU A 29 -9.28 -46.24 -6.43
C LEU A 29 -10.35 -45.15 -6.67
N GLY A 30 -10.07 -44.12 -7.46
CA GLY A 30 -11.05 -43.07 -7.79
C GLY A 30 -12.02 -43.42 -8.94
N PHE A 31 -11.65 -44.35 -9.82
CA PHE A 31 -12.44 -44.63 -11.03
C PHE A 31 -13.72 -45.45 -10.78
N GLY A 32 -13.76 -46.27 -9.73
CA GLY A 32 -14.97 -47.06 -9.39
C GLY A 32 -16.12 -46.18 -8.89
N ALA A 33 -15.81 -45.13 -8.14
CA ALA A 33 -16.82 -44.16 -7.69
C ALA A 33 -17.33 -43.29 -8.84
N TRP A 34 -16.49 -43.00 -9.84
CA TRP A 34 -16.85 -42.19 -11.01
C TRP A 34 -17.86 -42.87 -11.95
N LEU A 35 -17.93 -44.22 -11.94
CA LEU A 35 -18.90 -44.99 -12.73
C LEU A 35 -20.24 -45.22 -12.01
N LEU A 36 -20.28 -45.18 -10.68
CA LEU A 36 -21.50 -45.42 -9.89
C LEU A 36 -22.26 -44.13 -9.53
N PHE A 37 -21.55 -43.02 -9.38
CA PHE A 37 -22.12 -41.70 -9.11
C PHE A 37 -22.00 -40.86 -10.38
N GLY A 38 -22.95 -41.08 -11.31
CA GLY A 38 -22.93 -40.56 -12.68
C GLY A 38 -22.45 -39.12 -12.86
N GLN A 39 -21.97 -38.82 -14.07
CA GLN A 39 -21.47 -37.50 -14.45
C GLN A 39 -22.51 -36.41 -14.11
N PRO A 40 -22.11 -35.26 -13.54
CA PRO A 40 -22.97 -34.09 -13.58
C PRO A 40 -23.12 -33.66 -15.05
N ASP A 41 -24.34 -33.75 -15.55
CA ASP A 41 -24.73 -33.40 -16.93
C ASP A 41 -24.21 -32.00 -17.33
N LEU A 42 -23.38 -31.96 -18.36
CA LEU A 42 -22.97 -30.74 -19.08
C LEU A 42 -23.81 -30.53 -20.35
N THR A 43 -25.11 -30.82 -20.28
CA THR A 43 -26.06 -30.54 -21.37
C THR A 43 -27.30 -29.87 -20.81
N GLY A 44 -27.24 -28.55 -20.68
CA GLY A 44 -28.36 -27.70 -20.28
C GLY A 44 -28.32 -26.36 -20.98
N ALA A 45 -28.15 -26.36 -22.31
CA ALA A 45 -28.42 -25.19 -23.13
C ALA A 45 -29.86 -25.23 -23.67
N SER A 46 -30.54 -24.09 -23.56
CA SER A 46 -31.83 -23.71 -24.17
C SER A 46 -33.11 -24.09 -23.42
N ASN A 47 -33.61 -23.18 -22.57
CA ASN A 47 -34.59 -22.19 -22.98
C ASN A 47 -34.70 -21.10 -21.90
N GLY A 48 -34.83 -19.87 -22.35
CA GLY A 48 -34.71 -18.68 -21.51
C GLY A 48 -35.86 -18.53 -20.53
N ASP A 49 -35.57 -18.66 -19.25
CA ASP A 49 -36.25 -17.92 -18.21
C ASP A 49 -35.24 -17.02 -17.52
N ARG A 50 -35.02 -15.86 -18.13
CA ARG A 50 -34.39 -14.72 -17.47
C ARG A 50 -35.36 -14.26 -16.38
N GLN A 51 -35.39 -14.94 -15.24
CA GLN A 51 -35.93 -14.37 -14.02
C GLN A 51 -35.00 -13.23 -13.62
N THR A 52 -35.32 -12.03 -14.10
CA THR A 52 -34.94 -10.79 -13.43
C THR A 52 -35.54 -10.84 -12.04
N ARG A 53 -34.79 -11.43 -11.09
CA ARG A 53 -35.00 -11.19 -9.67
C ARG A 53 -34.57 -9.75 -9.46
N THR A 54 -35.48 -8.84 -9.75
CA THR A 54 -35.38 -7.45 -9.36
C THR A 54 -35.35 -7.47 -7.84
N SER A 55 -34.14 -7.49 -7.27
CA SER A 55 -33.92 -7.11 -5.89
C SER A 55 -34.21 -5.61 -5.83
N GLN A 56 -35.49 -5.27 -5.84
CA GLN A 56 -35.97 -3.95 -5.48
C GLN A 56 -35.73 -3.82 -3.98
N ARG A 57 -34.50 -3.45 -3.60
CA ARG A 57 -34.33 -2.63 -2.43
C ARG A 57 -35.25 -1.42 -2.64
N PRO A 58 -36.18 -1.11 -1.71
CA PRO A 58 -36.87 0.17 -1.80
C PRO A 58 -35.78 1.24 -1.82
N VAL A 59 -35.74 2.02 -2.91
CA VAL A 59 -34.98 3.27 -2.93
C VAL A 59 -35.70 4.15 -1.93
N GLN A 60 -35.17 4.18 -0.71
CA GLN A 60 -35.62 5.13 0.29
C GLN A 60 -35.14 6.49 -0.22
N TYR A 61 -36.05 7.23 -0.85
CA TYR A 61 -35.83 8.64 -1.15
C TYR A 61 -35.78 9.36 0.19
N VAL A 62 -34.56 9.69 0.63
CA VAL A 62 -34.34 10.66 1.70
C VAL A 62 -34.55 12.01 1.03
N ASP A 63 -35.77 12.52 1.17
CA ASP A 63 -36.12 13.90 0.82
C ASP A 63 -35.72 14.77 2.02
N GLU A 64 -34.43 15.06 2.09
CA GLU A 64 -33.91 16.18 2.86
C GLU A 64 -33.08 16.99 1.87
N GLU A 65 -33.65 18.10 1.41
CA GLU A 65 -32.93 19.14 0.68
C GLU A 65 -31.95 19.80 1.66
N TYR A 66 -30.90 19.04 2.01
CA TYR A 66 -29.82 19.48 2.86
C TYR A 66 -28.85 20.27 1.99
N GLU A 67 -28.94 21.59 2.09
CA GLU A 67 -27.87 22.48 1.65
C GLU A 67 -26.82 22.53 2.76
N PRO A 68 -25.60 22.02 2.51
CA PRO A 68 -24.53 22.10 3.49
C PRO A 68 -24.18 23.57 3.76
N SER A 69 -23.88 23.88 5.01
CA SER A 69 -23.36 25.19 5.36
C SER A 69 -21.98 25.42 4.73
N ASP A 70 -21.60 26.69 4.54
CA ASP A 70 -20.26 27.04 4.05
C ASP A 70 -19.15 26.41 4.90
N GLN A 71 -19.36 26.31 6.22
CA GLN A 71 -18.42 25.67 7.14
C GLN A 71 -18.27 24.17 6.86
N GLU A 72 -19.37 23.44 6.66
CA GLU A 72 -19.32 22.01 6.35
C GLU A 72 -18.66 21.74 5.00
N ILE A 73 -18.88 22.62 4.02
CA ILE A 73 -18.18 22.57 2.73
C ILE A 73 -16.68 22.76 2.95
N GLU A 74 -16.27 23.76 3.73
CA GLU A 74 -14.86 24.07 3.99
C GLU A 74 -14.16 22.94 4.76
N GLU A 75 -14.84 22.35 5.75
CA GLU A 75 -14.37 21.17 6.48
C GLU A 75 -14.21 19.95 5.56
N ALA A 76 -15.18 19.67 4.69
CA ALA A 76 -15.09 18.57 3.73
C ALA A 76 -13.98 18.81 2.67
N VAL A 77 -13.77 20.05 2.24
CA VAL A 77 -12.66 20.42 1.35
C VAL A 77 -11.33 20.23 2.05
N GLN A 78 -11.21 20.63 3.32
CA GLN A 78 -10.00 20.44 4.10
C GLN A 78 -9.73 18.94 4.33
N GLU A 79 -10.74 18.16 4.71
CA GLU A 79 -10.62 16.71 4.91
C GLU A 79 -10.18 16.01 3.61
N SER A 80 -10.83 16.34 2.48
CA SER A 80 -10.49 15.76 1.19
C SER A 80 -9.07 16.15 0.75
N ARG A 81 -8.65 17.39 1.00
CA ARG A 81 -7.27 17.83 0.73
C ARG A 81 -6.26 17.07 1.59
N GLU A 82 -6.49 16.93 2.88
CA GLU A 82 -5.63 16.16 3.78
C GLU A 82 -5.58 14.68 3.40
N LYS A 83 -6.70 14.13 2.92
CA LYS A 83 -6.79 12.75 2.44
C LYS A 83 -6.00 12.52 1.15
N VAL A 84 -5.97 13.49 0.25
CA VAL A 84 -5.26 13.38 -1.04
C VAL A 84 -3.77 13.70 -0.89
N PHE A 85 -3.41 14.73 -0.10
CA PHE A 85 -2.06 15.27 -0.05
C PHE A 85 -1.30 14.98 1.25
N GLY A 86 -1.97 14.46 2.28
CA GLY A 86 -1.40 14.25 3.60
C GLY A 86 -1.42 15.52 4.47
N LYS A 87 -1.10 15.33 5.76
CA LYS A 87 -0.92 16.43 6.72
C LYS A 87 0.55 16.82 6.77
N GLY A 88 0.86 17.99 6.23
CA GLY A 88 2.19 18.61 6.37
C GLY A 88 3.04 18.56 5.10
N TRP A 89 4.32 18.84 5.30
CA TRP A 89 5.36 18.74 4.28
C TRP A 89 5.93 17.33 4.24
N SER A 90 6.23 16.88 3.03
CA SER A 90 7.04 15.70 2.77
C SER A 90 8.21 16.09 1.87
N CYS A 91 9.41 15.68 2.27
CA CYS A 91 10.66 15.90 1.55
C CYS A 91 11.25 14.57 1.10
N PHE A 92 11.68 14.51 -0.14
CA PHE A 92 12.28 13.31 -0.71
C PHE A 92 13.47 13.66 -1.60
N TYR A 93 14.40 12.72 -1.68
CA TYR A 93 15.53 12.80 -2.59
C TYR A 93 15.01 12.68 -4.03
N ASP A 94 15.26 13.72 -4.82
CA ASP A 94 14.81 13.90 -6.20
C ASP A 94 15.93 14.64 -6.97
N PRO A 95 17.02 13.95 -7.33
CA PRO A 95 18.22 14.61 -7.84
C PRO A 95 17.94 15.38 -9.13
N THR A 96 18.43 16.62 -9.22
CA THR A 96 18.27 17.49 -10.39
C THR A 96 19.24 17.16 -11.52
N MET A 97 20.29 16.38 -11.21
CA MET A 97 21.39 16.04 -12.13
C MET A 97 22.15 17.27 -12.67
N ASN A 98 22.10 18.39 -11.93
CA ASN A 98 22.90 19.57 -12.21
C ASN A 98 24.23 19.52 -11.42
N GLU A 99 25.02 20.60 -11.44
CA GLU A 99 26.29 20.70 -10.69
C GLU A 99 26.10 21.04 -9.20
N ASN A 100 24.87 21.23 -8.74
CA ASN A 100 24.50 21.67 -7.41
C ASN A 100 23.71 20.57 -6.67
N TRP A 101 24.43 19.59 -6.14
CA TRP A 101 23.83 18.51 -5.34
C TRP A 101 23.06 18.99 -4.10
N HIS A 102 23.27 20.25 -3.66
CA HIS A 102 22.57 20.82 -2.51
C HIS A 102 21.06 21.08 -2.77
N ASP A 103 20.60 21.02 -4.02
CA ASP A 103 19.18 21.19 -4.40
C ASP A 103 18.46 19.88 -4.78
N ASP A 104 19.11 18.73 -4.52
CA ASP A 104 18.62 17.39 -4.86
C ASP A 104 17.49 16.88 -3.96
N VAL A 105 17.01 17.69 -3.01
CA VAL A 105 15.82 17.38 -2.21
C VAL A 105 14.65 18.23 -2.68
N ARG A 106 13.51 17.58 -2.92
CA ARG A 106 12.24 18.26 -3.18
C ARG A 106 11.33 18.10 -1.98
N CYS A 107 10.79 19.22 -1.50
CA CYS A 107 9.75 19.25 -0.48
C CYS A 107 8.40 19.66 -1.10
N THR A 108 7.31 19.07 -0.62
CA THR A 108 5.94 19.38 -1.05
C THR A 108 4.94 19.18 0.07
N ASN A 109 3.88 20.00 0.11
CA ASN A 109 2.71 19.78 0.97
C ASN A 109 1.43 19.53 0.14
N GLY A 110 1.61 19.10 -1.11
CA GLY A 110 0.56 18.90 -2.10
C GLY A 110 0.06 20.17 -2.79
N ALA A 111 0.08 21.33 -2.12
CA ALA A 111 -0.30 22.61 -2.73
C ALA A 111 0.89 23.43 -3.20
N LYS A 112 2.03 23.30 -2.53
CA LYS A 112 3.28 23.98 -2.85
C LYS A 112 4.40 22.96 -2.93
N SER A 113 5.36 23.20 -3.81
CA SER A 113 6.59 22.44 -3.90
C SER A 113 7.77 23.37 -4.14
N TYR A 114 8.91 23.09 -3.50
CA TYR A 114 10.17 23.80 -3.71
C TYR A 114 11.35 22.88 -3.40
N ARG A 115 12.56 23.34 -3.73
CA ARG A 115 13.84 22.66 -3.51
C ARG A 115 14.74 23.51 -2.62
N PRO A 116 14.90 23.18 -1.33
CA PRO A 116 15.82 23.90 -0.45
C PRO A 116 17.28 23.65 -0.82
N ILE A 117 18.16 24.59 -0.48
CA ILE A 117 19.61 24.36 -0.49
C ILE A 117 20.00 23.77 0.87
N LEU A 118 20.39 22.50 0.90
CA LEU A 118 20.78 21.80 2.12
C LEU A 118 22.29 21.57 2.16
N LEU A 119 22.88 21.58 3.36
CA LEU A 119 24.31 21.30 3.58
C LEU A 119 25.25 22.22 2.78
N ALA A 120 24.87 23.49 2.53
CA ALA A 120 25.55 24.42 1.63
C ALA A 120 27.04 24.69 1.95
N ASP A 121 27.49 24.35 3.15
CA ASP A 121 28.85 24.48 3.64
C ASP A 121 29.75 23.29 3.28
N ARG A 122 29.18 22.19 2.77
CA ARG A 122 29.91 20.95 2.45
C ARG A 122 30.26 20.86 0.97
N GLY A 123 31.57 20.75 0.67
CA GLY A 123 32.05 20.63 -0.70
C GLY A 123 31.83 19.26 -1.37
N PHE A 124 31.42 18.24 -0.62
CA PHE A 124 31.02 16.93 -1.14
C PHE A 124 29.90 16.38 -0.25
N VAL A 125 28.85 15.87 -0.87
CA VAL A 125 27.66 15.36 -0.19
C VAL A 125 27.22 14.07 -0.88
N THR A 126 26.88 13.06 -0.11
CA THR A 126 26.35 11.80 -0.63
C THR A 126 24.82 11.84 -0.73
N GLU A 127 24.23 10.91 -1.49
CA GLU A 127 22.78 10.71 -1.49
C GLU A 127 22.24 10.46 -0.06
N GLU A 128 22.98 9.72 0.76
CA GLU A 128 22.59 9.45 2.14
C GLU A 128 22.56 10.72 2.99
N ASP A 129 23.58 11.57 2.86
CA ASP A 129 23.62 12.88 3.52
C ASP A 129 22.43 13.76 3.11
N MET A 130 22.12 13.82 1.81
CA MET A 130 20.99 14.62 1.32
C MET A 130 19.65 14.07 1.80
N ARG A 131 19.48 12.74 1.84
CA ARG A 131 18.26 12.14 2.36
C ARG A 131 18.07 12.42 3.85
N ALA A 132 19.15 12.32 4.64
CA ALA A 132 19.13 12.65 6.06
C ALA A 132 18.82 14.14 6.28
N ALA A 133 19.50 15.04 5.56
CA ALA A 133 19.24 16.47 5.63
C ALA A 133 17.81 16.82 5.19
N GLY A 134 17.28 16.13 4.17
CA GLY A 134 15.89 16.29 3.73
C GLY A 134 14.89 15.89 4.81
N GLN A 135 15.15 14.81 5.55
CA GLN A 135 14.32 14.38 6.67
C GLN A 135 14.37 15.37 7.85
N ASP A 136 15.56 15.87 8.19
CA ASP A 136 15.70 16.91 9.22
C ASP A 136 14.95 18.19 8.83
N TYR A 137 15.02 18.58 7.56
CA TYR A 137 14.30 19.74 7.05
C TYR A 137 12.78 19.52 6.99
N GLU A 138 12.33 18.31 6.66
CA GLU A 138 10.90 17.95 6.75
C GLU A 138 10.37 18.13 8.18
N ASN A 139 11.10 17.64 9.18
CA ASN A 139 10.75 17.82 10.60
C ASN A 139 10.70 19.29 10.98
N HIS A 140 11.64 20.10 10.46
CA HIS A 140 11.67 21.53 10.67
C HIS A 140 10.40 22.22 10.14
N LEU A 141 9.97 21.89 8.92
CA LEU A 141 8.74 22.44 8.33
C LEU A 141 7.48 22.00 9.09
N ASN A 142 7.43 20.72 9.46
CA ASN A 142 6.30 20.14 10.19
C ASN A 142 6.23 20.59 11.66
N SER A 143 7.29 21.22 12.18
CA SER A 143 7.26 21.91 13.49
C SER A 143 6.55 23.28 13.45
N GLY A 144 6.11 23.73 12.26
CA GLY A 144 5.39 25.00 12.06
C GLY A 144 6.25 26.11 11.46
N VAL A 145 7.50 25.82 11.10
CA VAL A 145 8.36 26.79 10.40
C VAL A 145 7.97 26.86 8.93
N LYS A 146 7.88 28.08 8.41
CA LYS A 146 7.57 28.33 7.00
C LYS A 146 8.84 28.28 6.16
N PRO A 147 8.78 27.70 4.96
CA PRO A 147 9.90 27.66 4.03
C PRO A 147 10.19 29.00 3.36
#